data_AF-A0A4R5EY24-F1
#
_entry.id   AF-A0A4R5EY24-F1
#
_cell.length_a   1.000
_cell.length_b   1.000
_cell.length_c   1.000
_cell.angle_alpha   90.00
_cell.angle_beta   90.00
_cell.angle_gamma   90.00
#
_symmetry.space_group_name_H-M   'P 1'
#
loop_
_entity.id
_entity.type
_entity.pdbx_description
1 polymer ?
#
loop_
_entity_poly.entity_id
_entity_poly.type
_entity_poly.pdbx_seq_one_letter_code
_entity_poly.pdbx_strand_id
1 'polypeptide(L)'
;MSARHRIAADISWARTANRTERTDKARASSPGSLAYWIADARARGIREQDVEAAARNAYRAHMRDKALRAVEARRARAAAR
;
A
#
# COMPACT_ATOMS: atom_id res chain seq x y z
N MET A 1 14.27 15.66 -7.36
CA MET A 1 14.34 14.52 -8.30
C MET A 1 14.85 15.01 -9.66
N SER A 2 16.05 14.60 -10.07
CA SER A 2 16.70 15.05 -11.32
C SER A 2 15.97 14.57 -12.58
N ALA A 3 16.03 15.34 -13.67
CA ALA A 3 15.43 14.98 -14.97
C ALA A 3 15.94 13.62 -15.49
N ARG A 4 17.21 13.29 -15.25
CA ARG A 4 17.81 11.99 -15.63
C ARG A 4 17.12 10.80 -14.95
N HIS A 5 16.73 10.94 -13.68
CA HIS A 5 16.01 9.88 -12.97
C HIS A 5 14.60 9.66 -13.51
N ARG A 6 13.94 10.72 -14.02
CA ARG A 6 12.62 10.58 -14.66
C ARG A 6 12.73 9.82 -15.97
N ILE A 7 13.64 10.22 -16.85
CA ILE A 7 13.88 9.54 -18.14
C ILE A 7 14.23 8.06 -17.95
N ALA A 8 15.11 7.75 -16.99
CA ALA A 8 15.46 6.35 -16.70
C ALA A 8 14.26 5.53 -16.21
N ALA A 9 13.39 6.11 -15.37
CA ALA A 9 12.17 5.45 -14.92
C ALA A 9 11.20 5.24 -16.09
N ASP A 10 10.99 6.24 -16.94
CA ASP A 10 10.09 6.16 -18.09
C ASP A 10 10.54 5.09 -19.10
N ILE A 11 11.83 5.04 -19.41
CA ILE A 11 12.41 3.98 -20.26
C ILE A 11 12.22 2.61 -19.62
N SER A 12 12.44 2.49 -18.31
CA SER A 12 12.23 1.23 -17.59
C SER A 12 10.77 0.76 -17.68
N TRP A 13 9.80 1.68 -17.55
CA TRP A 13 8.38 1.37 -17.65
C TRP A 13 7.93 1.07 -19.08
N ALA A 14 8.53 1.73 -20.08
CA ALA A 14 8.27 1.47 -21.49
C ALA A 14 8.72 0.06 -21.92
N ARG A 15 9.82 -0.44 -21.36
CA ARG A 15 10.37 -1.79 -21.63
C ARG A 15 9.68 -2.92 -20.86
N THR A 16 8.75 -2.61 -19.96
CA THR A 16 8.07 -3.62 -19.16
C THR A 16 6.95 -4.26 -19.96
N ALA A 17 7.15 -5.50 -20.42
CA ALA A 17 6.17 -6.26 -21.20
C ALA A 17 4.86 -6.51 -20.43
N ASN A 18 4.96 -6.95 -19.16
CA ASN A 18 3.82 -7.10 -18.26
C ASN A 18 3.98 -6.21 -17.02
N ARG A 19 3.22 -5.11 -16.99
CA ARG A 19 3.24 -4.18 -15.86
C ARG A 19 2.63 -4.77 -14.59
N THR A 20 1.68 -5.69 -14.74
CA THR A 20 1.02 -6.35 -13.61
C THR A 20 2.02 -7.17 -12.82
N GLU A 21 2.71 -8.11 -13.47
CA GLU A 21 3.75 -8.95 -12.85
C GLU A 21 4.84 -8.13 -12.15
N ARG A 22 5.33 -7.06 -12.80
CA ARG A 22 6.33 -6.17 -12.20
C ARG A 22 5.86 -5.54 -10.89
N THR A 23 4.57 -5.23 -10.76
CA THR A 23 3.99 -4.58 -9.58
C THR A 23 3.40 -5.54 -8.56
N ASP A 24 3.13 -6.79 -8.91
CA ASP A 24 2.40 -7.72 -8.05
C ASP A 24 3.15 -8.06 -6.77
N LYS A 25 4.48 -8.28 -6.84
CA LYS A 25 5.29 -8.49 -5.64
C LYS A 25 5.17 -7.30 -4.68
N ALA A 26 5.29 -6.08 -5.21
CA ALA A 26 5.17 -4.87 -4.40
C ALA A 26 3.75 -4.69 -3.83
N ARG A 27 2.70 -5.01 -4.59
CA ARG A 27 1.31 -4.99 -4.09
C ARG A 27 1.10 -6.00 -2.97
N ALA A 28 1.55 -7.24 -3.16
CA ALA A 28 1.43 -8.32 -2.18
C ALA A 28 2.20 -8.04 -0.89
N SER A 29 3.36 -7.37 -0.99
CA SER A 29 4.15 -6.95 0.18
C SER A 29 3.69 -5.62 0.78
N SER A 30 2.64 -4.99 0.25
CA SER A 30 2.16 -3.70 0.74
C SER A 30 1.06 -3.84 1.80
N PRO A 31 1.02 -2.93 2.79
CA PRO A 31 -0.11 -2.79 3.73
C PRO A 31 -1.47 -2.47 3.06
N GLY A 32 -1.48 -2.21 1.74
CA GLY A 32 -2.70 -2.04 0.97
C GLY A 32 -3.33 -3.36 0.50
N SER A 33 -2.66 -4.51 0.68
CA SER A 33 -3.20 -5.82 0.31
C SER A 33 -3.67 -6.59 1.54
N LEU A 34 -4.77 -7.35 1.40
CA LEU A 34 -5.23 -8.23 2.48
C LEU A 34 -4.22 -9.36 2.75
N ALA A 35 -3.53 -9.86 1.71
CA ALA A 35 -2.51 -10.90 1.82
C ALA A 35 -1.36 -10.50 2.75
N TYR A 36 -0.92 -9.24 2.70
CA TYR A 36 0.05 -8.69 3.66
C TYR A 36 -0.45 -8.83 5.10
N TRP A 37 -1.71 -8.46 5.37
CA TRP A 37 -2.28 -8.51 6.73
C TRP A 37 -2.53 -9.94 7.21
N ILE A 38 -2.80 -10.88 6.31
CA ILE A 38 -2.86 -12.31 6.63
C ILE A 38 -1.48 -12.82 7.05
N ALA A 39 -0.43 -12.47 6.29
CA ALA A 39 0.94 -12.84 6.61
C ALA A 39 1.40 -12.22 7.94
N ASP A 40 1.08 -10.94 8.17
CA ASP A 40 1.35 -10.22 9.42
C ASP A 40 0.57 -10.83 10.62
N ALA A 41 -0.72 -11.16 10.45
CA ALA A 41 -1.50 -11.81 11.50
C ALA A 41 -0.94 -13.20 11.88
N ARG A 42 -0.53 -14.01 10.89
CA ARG A 42 0.14 -15.30 11.14
C ARG A 42 1.49 -15.11 11.83
N ALA A 43 2.29 -14.13 11.40
CA ALA A 43 3.58 -13.82 12.01
C ALA A 43 3.45 -13.37 13.48
N ARG A 44 2.32 -12.75 13.84
CA ARG A 44 1.99 -12.37 15.22
C ARG A 44 1.47 -13.54 16.08
N GLY A 45 1.34 -14.74 15.52
CA GLY A 45 0.85 -15.91 16.24
C GLY A 45 -0.66 -15.90 16.48
N ILE A 46 -1.44 -15.16 15.70
CA ILE A 46 -2.91 -15.26 15.71
C ILE A 46 -3.30 -16.70 15.35
N ARG A 47 -4.26 -17.29 16.07
CA ARG A 47 -4.77 -18.63 15.78
C ARG A 47 -5.32 -18.70 14.36
N GLU A 48 -5.06 -19.79 13.64
CA GLU A 48 -5.41 -19.90 12.21
C GLU A 48 -6.89 -19.61 11.94
N GLN A 49 -7.81 -20.04 12.82
CA GLN A 49 -9.24 -19.73 12.68
C GLN A 49 -9.59 -18.22 12.76
N ASP A 50 -8.74 -17.42 13.39
CA ASP A 50 -8.97 -15.99 13.64
C ASP A 50 -8.15 -15.09 12.70
N VAL A 51 -7.19 -15.67 11.94
CA VAL A 51 -6.26 -14.93 11.07
C VAL A 51 -6.99 -14.04 10.08
N GLU A 52 -8.01 -14.57 9.40
CA GLU A 52 -8.74 -13.82 8.38
C GLU A 52 -9.50 -12.63 8.98
N ALA A 53 -10.15 -12.84 10.12
CA ALA A 53 -10.86 -11.78 10.83
C ALA A 53 -9.90 -10.69 11.32
N ALA A 54 -8.78 -11.08 11.92
CA ALA A 54 -7.73 -10.17 12.37
C ALA A 54 -7.14 -9.36 11.20
N ALA A 55 -6.83 -10.01 10.08
CA ALA A 55 -6.28 -9.37 8.89
C ALA A 55 -7.26 -8.34 8.29
N ARG A 56 -8.54 -8.68 8.17
CA ARG A 56 -9.58 -7.75 7.66
C ARG A 56 -9.75 -6.54 8.58
N ASN A 57 -9.73 -6.75 9.89
CA ASN A 57 -9.83 -5.66 10.86
C ASN A 57 -8.61 -4.71 10.78
N ALA A 58 -7.40 -5.27 10.71
CA ALA A 58 -6.17 -4.49 10.56
C ALA A 58 -6.16 -3.70 9.25
N TYR A 59 -6.54 -4.33 8.13
CA TYR A 59 -6.67 -3.68 6.84
C TYR A 59 -7.65 -2.50 6.87
N ARG A 60 -8.85 -2.70 7.43
CA ARG A 60 -9.86 -1.64 7.57
C ARG A 60 -9.35 -0.48 8.43
N ALA A 61 -8.69 -0.78 9.54
CA ALA A 61 -8.09 0.24 10.41
C ALA A 61 -7.03 1.06 9.66
N HIS A 62 -6.13 0.40 8.93
CA HIS A 62 -5.11 1.08 8.11
C HIS A 62 -5.72 1.99 7.05
N MET A 63 -6.72 1.50 6.31
CA MET A 63 -7.38 2.30 5.27
C MET A 63 -8.15 3.49 5.86
N ARG A 64 -8.76 3.32 7.04
CA ARG A 64 -9.39 4.42 7.78
C ARG A 64 -8.37 5.49 8.17
N ASP A 65 -7.25 5.11 8.79
CA ASP A 65 -6.18 6.05 9.16
C ASP A 65 -5.65 6.81 7.93
N LYS A 66 -5.40 6.10 6.82
CA LYS A 66 -4.98 6.73 5.57
C LYS A 66 -6.00 7.75 5.05
N ALA A 67 -7.29 7.43 5.12
CA ALA A 67 -8.35 8.35 4.71
C ALA A 67 -8.39 9.61 5.61
N LEU A 68 -8.26 9.45 6.93
CA LEU A 68 -8.22 10.56 7.88
C LEU A 68 -7.03 11.48 7.62
N ARG A 69 -5.82 10.93 7.47
CA ARG A 69 -4.62 11.71 7.12
C ARG A 69 -4.78 12.48 5.81
N ALA A 70 -5.44 11.87 4.82
CA ALA A 70 -5.71 12.55 3.55
C ALA A 70 -6.71 13.71 3.71
N VAL A 71 -7.69 13.59 4.61
CA VAL A 71 -8.61 14.70 4.96
C VAL A 71 -7.87 15.80 5.70
N GLU A 72 -7.06 15.46 6.69
CA GLU A 72 -6.23 16.42 7.44
C GLU A 72 -5.29 17.19 6.53
N ALA A 73 -4.60 16.50 5.62
CA ALA A 73 -3.72 17.14 4.64
C ALA A 73 -4.47 18.11 3.72
N ARG A 74 -5.72 17.78 3.33
CA ARG A 74 -6.56 18.71 2.54
C ARG A 74 -6.97 19.93 3.35
N ARG A 75 -7.37 19.74 4.61
CA ARG A 75 -7.72 20.85 5.51
C ARG A 75 -6.54 21.78 5.75
N ALA A 76 -5.34 21.24 5.98
CA ALA A 76 -4.13 22.02 6.15
C ALA A 76 -3.82 22.87 4.90
N ARG A 77 -4.01 22.32 3.69
CA ARG A 77 -3.85 23.09 2.44
C ARG A 77 -4.90 24.18 2.26
N ALA A 78 -6.15 23.93 2.67
CA ALA A 78 -7.21 24.92 2.61
C ALA A 78 -6.99 26.07 3.61
N ALA A 79 -6.46 25.77 4.81
CA ALA A 79 -6.12 26.78 5.81
C ALA A 79 -4.86 27.59 5.46
N ALA A 80 -4.00 27.06 4.60
CA ALA A 80 -2.79 27.75 4.11
C ALA A 80 -3.04 28.61 2.86
N ARG A 81 -4.29 28.72 2.40
CA ARG A 81 -4.71 29.49 1.22
C ARG A 81 -5.60 30.65 1.65
#